data_AF-A0A1E1J6P9-F1
#
_entry.id   AF-A0A1E1J6P9-F1
#
_cell.length_a   1.000
_cell.length_b   1.000
_cell.length_c   1.000
_cell.angle_alpha   90.00
_cell.angle_beta   90.00
_cell.angle_gamma   90.00
#
_symmetry.space_group_name_H-M   'P 1'
#
loop_
_entity.id
_entity.type
_entity.pdbx_description
1 polymer ?
#
loop_
_entity_poly.entity_id
_entity_poly.type
_entity_poly.pdbx_seq_one_letter_code
_entity_poly.pdbx_strand_id
1 'polypeptide(L)'
;MAPLQLTPPLCFHKNHRNVRLSNPTRRWLYNRIFLGGIGAFGCYLALRYQLAAWEARRHPGDGNYLCSSDMVDFLLYMPLNLISNAAGRLVENQSVPARVHNWFVQAAVYWHALDMSESEQKTNFDTFQQFYVRDWTPTARPVDAAASVVAPCDGQVLAVNTDVESTSLVQVKGLTYGMRSLLQDTLPPLNKDTRRRVAVVLHMRNKDFHHVIAPLSFECEKSVYVPGSLLPATAAGYHWIPSVLTINERLVLKGTSSDKERLPVYMALVGSTLTGRITLYMDKRVRTNYLNPPGYAVHLPYASKPVVARGERLATFNWGSSVVLVMDVPTRCTALKRAGDVVKAGEALFQF
;
A
#
# COMPACT_ATOMS: atom_id res chain seq x y z
N MET A 1 -6.53 -27.19 -6.34
CA MET A 1 -5.35 -27.40 -5.48
C MET A 1 -5.29 -28.88 -5.15
N ALA A 2 -4.36 -29.63 -5.74
CA ALA A 2 -4.10 -30.99 -5.28
C ALA A 2 -3.63 -30.87 -3.82
N PRO A 3 -4.20 -31.62 -2.86
CA PRO A 3 -3.63 -31.68 -1.52
C PRO A 3 -2.16 -32.08 -1.66
N LEU A 4 -1.28 -31.54 -0.82
CA LEU A 4 0.10 -32.00 -0.66
C LEU A 4 0.08 -33.54 -0.63
N GLN A 5 0.39 -34.19 -1.76
CA GLN A 5 0.43 -35.64 -1.82
C GLN A 5 1.62 -36.02 -0.95
N LEU A 6 1.32 -36.51 0.25
CA LEU A 6 2.29 -37.17 1.11
C LEU A 6 3.05 -38.16 0.22
N THR A 7 4.37 -38.00 0.15
CA THR A 7 5.24 -38.86 -0.65
C THR A 7 4.85 -40.32 -0.40
N PRO A 8 4.54 -41.12 -1.43
CA PRO A 8 4.06 -42.48 -1.23
C PRO A 8 5.08 -43.27 -0.40
N PRO A 9 4.63 -44.02 0.61
CA PRO A 9 5.55 -44.73 1.50
C PRO A 9 6.40 -45.70 0.69
N LEU A 10 7.72 -45.53 0.76
CA LEU A 10 8.66 -46.50 0.19
C LEU A 10 8.47 -47.84 0.93
N CYS A 11 8.04 -48.85 0.18
CA CYS A 11 7.90 -50.23 0.64
C CYS A 11 8.90 -51.08 -0.13
N PHE A 12 9.55 -52.02 0.54
CA PHE A 12 10.30 -53.07 -0.13
C PHE A 12 9.74 -54.42 0.30
N HIS A 13 9.74 -55.36 -0.65
CA HIS A 13 9.23 -56.70 -0.43
C HIS A 13 10.38 -57.60 0.05
N LYS A 14 10.30 -58.12 1.28
CA LYS A 14 11.28 -59.04 1.85
C LYS A 14 10.56 -60.14 2.63
N ASN A 15 10.93 -61.40 2.41
CA ASN A 15 10.32 -62.58 3.05
C ASN A 15 8.79 -62.65 2.89
N HIS A 16 8.27 -62.50 1.67
CA HIS A 16 6.83 -62.54 1.35
C HIS A 16 5.97 -61.52 2.12
N ARG A 17 6.58 -60.45 2.63
CA ARG A 17 5.88 -59.35 3.30
C ARG A 17 6.38 -58.01 2.76
N ASN A 18 5.46 -57.08 2.57
CA ASN A 18 5.77 -55.67 2.30
C ASN A 18 6.16 -54.99 3.61
N VAL A 19 7.41 -54.51 3.71
CA VAL A 19 7.91 -53.79 4.89
C VAL A 19 8.08 -52.31 4.53
N ARG A 20 7.46 -51.42 5.31
CA ARG A 20 7.61 -49.96 5.14
C ARG A 20 9.01 -49.53 5.57
N LEU A 21 9.66 -48.71 4.74
CA LEU A 21 11.01 -48.16 4.99
C LEU A 21 11.00 -46.95 5.95
N SER A 22 9.84 -46.57 6.48
CA SER A 22 9.73 -45.43 7.39
C SER A 22 10.10 -45.83 8.81
N ASN A 23 11.28 -45.40 9.30
CA ASN A 23 11.56 -45.40 10.73
C ASN A 23 10.73 -44.27 11.39
N PRO A 24 9.68 -44.60 12.17
CA PRO A 24 8.72 -43.61 12.69
C PRO A 24 9.38 -42.59 13.62
N THR A 25 10.41 -42.97 14.37
CA THR A 25 11.14 -42.04 15.27
C THR A 25 11.97 -41.03 14.47
N ARG A 26 12.59 -41.46 13.37
CA ARG A 26 13.36 -40.58 12.49
C ARG A 26 12.46 -39.56 11.77
N ARG A 27 11.29 -39.99 11.29
CA ARG A 27 10.27 -39.11 10.68
C ARG A 27 9.74 -38.09 11.68
N TRP A 28 9.45 -38.52 12.91
CA TRP A 28 9.01 -37.63 13.99
C TRP A 28 10.08 -36.60 14.36
N LEU A 29 11.35 -37.01 14.43
CA LEU A 29 12.48 -36.12 14.70
C LEU A 29 12.65 -35.08 13.59
N TYR A 30 12.60 -35.49 12.32
CA TYR A 30 12.67 -34.55 11.19
C TYR A 30 11.54 -33.53 11.19
N ASN A 31 10.30 -33.97 11.45
CA ASN A 31 9.17 -33.06 11.55
C ASN A 31 9.34 -32.05 12.68
N ARG A 32 9.85 -32.46 13.85
CA ARG A 32 10.10 -31.56 14.98
C ARG A 32 11.24 -30.59 14.72
N ILE A 33 12.34 -31.04 14.13
CA ILE A 33 13.46 -30.18 13.73
C ILE A 33 12.98 -29.17 12.68
N PHE A 34 12.21 -29.62 11.69
CA PHE A 34 11.67 -28.76 10.64
C PHE A 34 10.67 -27.72 11.18
N LEU A 35 9.68 -28.15 11.97
CA LEU A 35 8.73 -27.23 12.62
C LEU A 35 9.42 -26.29 13.61
N GLY A 36 10.41 -26.79 14.35
CA GLY A 36 11.24 -25.98 15.23
C GLY A 36 12.05 -24.94 14.46
N GLY A 37 12.60 -25.31 13.30
CA GLY A 37 13.30 -24.40 12.40
C GLY A 37 12.38 -23.32 11.84
N ILE A 38 11.17 -23.67 11.38
CA ILE A 38 10.16 -22.70 10.94
C ILE A 38 9.80 -21.75 12.08
N GLY A 39 9.56 -22.27 13.29
CA GLY A 39 9.23 -21.46 14.45
C GLY A 39 10.35 -20.48 14.82
N ALA A 40 11.59 -20.98 14.92
CA ALA A 40 12.76 -20.16 15.23
C ALA A 40 12.99 -19.06 14.18
N PHE A 41 12.85 -19.40 12.90
CA PHE A 41 12.97 -18.42 11.82
C PHE A 41 11.83 -17.38 11.84
N GLY A 42 10.60 -17.81 12.13
CA GLY A 42 9.47 -16.90 12.32
C GLY A 42 9.71 -15.92 13.48
N CYS A 43 10.23 -16.41 14.61
CA CYS A 43 10.64 -15.56 15.73
C CYS A 43 11.76 -14.58 15.35
N TYR A 44 12.77 -15.05 14.59
CA TYR A 44 13.83 -14.19 14.07
C TYR A 44 13.27 -13.07 13.19
N LEU A 45 12.39 -13.40 12.24
CA LEU A 45 11.75 -12.42 11.37
C LEU A 45 10.94 -11.40 12.17
N ALA A 46 10.14 -11.87 13.13
CA ALA A 46 9.37 -11.00 14.02
C ALA A 46 10.27 -10.06 14.82
N LEU A 47 11.37 -10.56 15.37
CA LEU A 47 12.33 -9.75 16.12
C LEU A 47 13.01 -8.70 15.24
N ARG A 48 13.42 -9.06 14.01
CA ARG A 48 14.01 -8.11 13.05
C ARG A 48 13.03 -6.99 12.68
N TYR A 49 11.76 -7.32 12.48
CA TYR A 49 10.71 -6.36 12.18
C TYR A 49 10.36 -5.46 13.39
N GLN A 50 10.38 -6.01 14.61
CA GLN A 50 10.19 -5.23 15.84
C GLN A 50 11.35 -4.28 16.11
N LEU A 51 12.60 -4.70 15.84
CA LEU A 51 13.77 -3.82 15.90
C LEU A 51 13.63 -2.66 14.92
N ALA A 52 13.23 -2.93 13.66
CA ALA A 52 12.93 -1.88 12.69
C ALA A 52 11.83 -0.92 13.18
N ALA A 53 10.78 -1.45 13.83
CA ALA A 53 9.71 -0.63 14.39
C ALA A 53 10.20 0.26 15.54
N TRP A 54 11.08 -0.27 16.39
CA TRP A 54 11.71 0.48 17.47
C TRP A 54 12.61 1.61 16.92
N GLU A 55 13.41 1.32 15.90
CA GLU A 55 14.32 2.30 15.31
C GLU A 55 13.56 3.38 14.57
N ALA A 56 12.52 3.00 13.80
CA ALA A 56 11.64 3.95 13.15
C ALA A 56 10.97 4.94 14.12
N ARG A 57 10.83 4.59 15.41
CA ARG A 57 10.30 5.49 16.46
C ARG A 57 11.37 6.40 17.06
N ARG A 58 12.62 5.93 17.20
CA ARG A 58 13.71 6.69 17.84
C ARG A 58 14.53 7.53 16.87
N HIS A 59 14.72 7.01 15.66
CA HIS A 59 15.53 7.61 14.61
C HIS A 59 14.71 7.74 13.32
N PRO A 60 13.62 8.54 13.32
CA PRO A 60 12.72 8.63 12.19
C PRO A 60 13.36 9.23 10.93
N GLY A 61 14.45 9.99 11.07
CA GLY A 61 15.20 10.61 9.96
C GLY A 61 16.32 9.75 9.40
N ASP A 62 16.78 8.73 10.14
CA ASP A 62 17.86 7.84 9.73
C ASP A 62 17.28 6.63 8.99
N GLY A 63 18.11 5.98 8.17
CA GLY A 63 17.73 4.80 7.37
C GLY A 63 18.79 3.71 7.42
N ASN A 64 19.55 3.63 8.52
CA ASN A 64 20.77 2.80 8.59
C ASN A 64 20.48 1.31 8.82
N TYR A 65 19.32 0.97 9.40
CA TYR A 65 18.92 -0.41 9.60
C TYR A 65 18.07 -0.94 8.46
N LEU A 66 18.77 -1.40 7.43
CA LEU A 66 18.17 -1.99 6.25
C LEU A 66 18.09 -3.51 6.33
N CYS A 67 17.07 -4.02 5.66
CA CYS A 67 16.91 -5.42 5.34
C CYS A 67 18.05 -5.86 4.40
N SER A 68 18.71 -6.99 4.70
CA SER A 68 19.72 -7.55 3.80
C SER A 68 19.07 -8.00 2.49
N SER A 69 19.85 -8.06 1.40
CA SER A 69 19.35 -8.53 0.10
C SER A 69 18.69 -9.91 0.21
N ASP A 70 19.34 -10.86 0.89
CA ASP A 70 18.80 -12.21 1.08
C ASP A 70 17.46 -12.22 1.82
N MET A 71 17.28 -11.29 2.78
CA MET A 71 16.02 -11.18 3.51
C MET A 71 14.94 -10.53 2.65
N VAL A 72 15.28 -9.56 1.80
CA VAL A 72 14.34 -9.03 0.80
C VAL A 72 13.91 -10.14 -0.15
N ASP A 73 14.85 -10.90 -0.70
CA ASP A 73 14.55 -12.03 -1.58
C ASP A 73 13.64 -13.06 -0.90
N PHE A 74 13.94 -13.39 0.37
CA PHE A 74 13.06 -14.25 1.17
C PHE A 74 11.63 -13.69 1.29
N LEU A 75 11.49 -12.39 1.60
CA LEU A 75 10.18 -11.75 1.70
C LEU A 75 9.44 -11.76 0.36
N LEU A 76 10.14 -11.67 -0.76
CA LEU A 76 9.57 -11.76 -2.11
C LEU A 76 9.10 -13.18 -2.45
N TYR A 77 9.72 -14.22 -1.90
CA TYR A 77 9.25 -15.61 -2.06
C TYR A 77 8.04 -15.95 -1.19
N MET A 78 7.74 -15.14 -0.17
CA MET A 78 6.54 -15.35 0.65
C MET A 78 5.27 -15.15 -0.17
N PRO A 79 4.23 -15.98 0.00
CA PRO A 79 3.00 -15.91 -0.79
C PRO A 79 2.09 -14.75 -0.35
N LEU A 80 2.64 -13.56 -0.13
CA LEU A 80 1.92 -12.40 0.42
C LEU A 80 0.77 -11.94 -0.49
N ASN A 81 0.93 -12.05 -1.81
CA ASN A 81 -0.14 -11.75 -2.77
C ASN A 81 -1.29 -12.76 -2.64
N LEU A 82 -0.99 -14.06 -2.48
CA LEU A 82 -2.01 -15.09 -2.25
C LEU A 82 -2.72 -14.88 -0.92
N ILE A 83 -1.98 -14.58 0.15
CA ILE A 83 -2.52 -14.29 1.47
C ILE A 83 -3.43 -13.06 1.40
N SER A 84 -3.00 -11.98 0.75
CA SER A 84 -3.81 -10.77 0.58
C SER A 84 -5.06 -11.02 -0.25
N ASN A 85 -4.97 -11.80 -1.32
CA ASN A 85 -6.13 -12.13 -2.15
C ASN A 85 -7.16 -12.96 -1.36
N ALA A 86 -6.70 -13.96 -0.61
CA ALA A 86 -7.53 -14.80 0.22
C ALA A 86 -8.16 -14.02 1.39
N ALA A 87 -7.38 -13.19 2.08
CA ALA A 87 -7.86 -12.33 3.15
C ALA A 87 -8.95 -11.37 2.64
N GLY A 88 -8.71 -10.72 1.48
CA GLY A 88 -9.70 -9.85 0.84
C GLY A 88 -11.02 -10.57 0.54
N ARG A 89 -10.96 -11.81 0.02
CA ARG A 89 -12.18 -12.62 -0.21
C ARG A 89 -12.89 -12.96 1.11
N LEU A 90 -12.15 -13.22 2.18
CA LEU A 90 -12.72 -13.59 3.47
C LEU A 90 -13.42 -12.40 4.14
N VAL A 91 -12.80 -11.21 4.14
CA VAL A 91 -13.39 -10.01 4.76
C VAL A 91 -14.58 -9.45 3.97
N GLU A 92 -14.71 -9.80 2.70
CA GLU A 92 -15.86 -9.48 1.83
C GLU A 92 -16.95 -10.56 1.84
N ASN A 93 -16.69 -11.74 2.42
CA ASN A 93 -17.59 -12.87 2.31
C ASN A 93 -18.87 -12.65 3.14
N GLN A 94 -19.99 -12.41 2.45
CA GLN A 94 -21.31 -12.25 3.05
C GLN A 94 -21.90 -13.58 3.57
N SER A 95 -21.37 -14.74 3.18
CA SER A 95 -21.76 -16.02 3.77
C SER A 95 -21.27 -16.17 5.21
N VAL A 96 -20.26 -15.41 5.62
CA VAL A 96 -19.85 -15.33 7.03
C VAL A 96 -20.85 -14.45 7.76
N PRO A 97 -21.46 -14.91 8.88
CA PRO A 97 -22.47 -14.13 9.58
C PRO A 97 -21.96 -12.75 10.02
N ALA A 98 -22.79 -11.72 9.86
CA ALA A 98 -22.45 -10.34 10.26
C ALA A 98 -21.97 -10.24 11.71
N ARG A 99 -22.43 -11.10 12.63
CA ARG A 99 -21.94 -11.14 14.03
C ARG A 99 -20.44 -11.42 14.14
N VAL A 100 -19.91 -12.29 13.28
CA VAL A 100 -18.48 -12.60 13.24
C VAL A 100 -17.70 -11.40 12.70
N HIS A 101 -18.18 -10.80 11.61
CA HIS A 101 -17.59 -9.57 11.07
C HIS A 101 -17.58 -8.45 12.12
N ASN A 102 -18.71 -8.18 12.78
CA ASN A 102 -18.81 -7.15 13.80
C ASN A 102 -17.95 -7.46 15.04
N TRP A 103 -17.74 -8.73 15.40
CA TRP A 103 -16.77 -9.08 16.45
C TRP A 103 -15.35 -8.64 16.07
N PHE A 104 -14.91 -8.90 14.83
CA PHE A 104 -13.63 -8.42 14.33
C PHE A 104 -13.58 -6.89 14.25
N VAL A 105 -14.68 -6.23 13.88
CA VAL A 105 -14.79 -4.76 13.89
C VAL A 105 -14.55 -4.22 15.31
N GLN A 106 -15.23 -4.77 16.32
CA GLN A 106 -15.05 -4.33 17.70
C GLN A 106 -13.62 -4.56 18.20
N ALA A 107 -13.02 -5.71 17.87
CA ALA A 107 -11.63 -5.99 18.18
C ALA A 107 -10.69 -4.97 17.52
N ALA A 108 -10.92 -4.62 16.25
CA ALA A 108 -10.14 -3.62 15.54
C ALA A 108 -10.29 -2.22 16.16
N VAL A 109 -11.53 -1.79 16.45
CA VAL A 109 -11.84 -0.52 17.13
C VAL A 109 -11.09 -0.41 18.45
N TYR A 110 -11.11 -1.48 19.25
CA TYR A 110 -10.43 -1.54 20.54
C TYR A 110 -8.89 -1.52 20.39
N TRP A 111 -8.32 -2.40 19.56
CA TRP A 111 -6.85 -2.55 19.44
C TRP A 111 -6.17 -1.36 18.76
N HIS A 112 -6.83 -0.71 17.81
CA HIS A 112 -6.27 0.44 17.10
C HIS A 112 -6.78 1.79 17.62
N ALA A 113 -7.62 1.79 18.66
CA ALA A 113 -8.25 2.98 19.22
C ALA A 113 -8.86 3.87 18.13
N LEU A 114 -9.69 3.28 17.27
CA LEU A 114 -10.31 4.01 16.15
C LEU A 114 -11.33 5.02 16.68
N ASP A 115 -11.26 6.25 16.15
CA ASP A 115 -12.31 7.24 16.33
C ASP A 115 -13.48 6.94 15.39
N MET A 116 -14.63 6.59 15.98
CA MET A 116 -15.87 6.30 15.27
C MET A 116 -16.83 7.50 15.23
N SER A 117 -16.46 8.64 15.85
CA SER A 117 -17.31 9.83 15.91
C SER A 117 -17.53 10.45 14.53
N GLU A 118 -16.48 10.47 13.71
CA GLU A 118 -16.46 10.99 12.33
C GLU A 118 -16.99 9.99 11.29
N SER A 119 -17.33 8.76 11.67
CA SER A 119 -17.84 7.75 10.76
C SER A 119 -19.34 7.92 10.53
N GLU A 120 -19.78 7.83 9.28
CA GLU A 120 -21.21 7.89 8.92
C GLU A 120 -21.96 6.68 9.49
N GLN A 121 -21.43 5.48 9.24
CA GLN A 121 -21.91 4.25 9.87
C GLN A 121 -21.03 3.88 11.06
N LYS A 122 -21.63 3.67 12.24
CA LYS A 122 -20.91 3.37 13.48
C LYS A 122 -20.97 1.90 13.90
N THR A 123 -22.05 1.21 13.55
CA THR A 123 -22.33 -0.18 13.94
C THR A 123 -23.02 -0.94 12.80
N ASN A 124 -23.25 -2.23 12.99
CA ASN A 124 -24.03 -3.09 12.10
C ASN A 124 -23.48 -3.18 10.67
N PHE A 125 -22.18 -3.45 10.54
CA PHE A 125 -21.58 -3.70 9.24
C PHE A 125 -21.92 -5.11 8.76
N ASP A 126 -22.27 -5.27 7.49
CA ASP A 126 -22.51 -6.58 6.87
C ASP A 126 -21.23 -7.39 6.79
N THR A 127 -20.11 -6.70 6.51
CA THR A 127 -18.80 -7.30 6.36
C THR A 127 -17.71 -6.46 7.02
N PHE A 128 -16.60 -7.09 7.42
CA PHE A 128 -15.43 -6.38 7.93
C PHE A 128 -14.86 -5.42 6.87
N GLN A 129 -14.95 -5.80 5.59
CA GLN A 129 -14.57 -4.93 4.49
C GLN A 129 -15.37 -3.62 4.49
N GLN A 130 -16.69 -3.68 4.67
CA GLN A 130 -17.55 -2.48 4.72
C GLN A 130 -17.17 -1.54 5.87
N PHE A 131 -16.82 -2.08 7.04
CA PHE A 131 -16.28 -1.28 8.14
C PHE A 131 -14.96 -0.58 7.75
N TYR A 132 -14.09 -1.27 7.03
CA TYR A 132 -12.80 -0.71 6.71
C TYR A 132 -12.88 0.45 5.71
N VAL A 133 -13.75 0.33 4.72
CA VAL A 133 -14.03 1.39 3.73
C VAL A 133 -15.23 2.26 4.12
N ARG A 134 -15.52 2.34 5.42
CA ARG A 134 -16.61 3.16 5.94
C ARG A 134 -16.41 4.62 5.55
N ASP A 135 -17.51 5.28 5.24
CA ASP A 135 -17.53 6.71 4.91
C ASP A 135 -17.37 7.60 6.15
N TRP A 136 -16.76 8.76 5.96
CA TRP A 136 -16.74 9.83 6.94
C TRP A 136 -17.96 10.74 6.78
N THR A 137 -18.36 11.44 7.85
CA THR A 137 -19.46 12.41 7.78
C THR A 137 -19.12 13.58 6.86
N PRO A 138 -20.09 14.18 6.15
CA PRO A 138 -19.81 15.25 5.18
C PRO A 138 -19.03 16.45 5.72
N THR A 139 -19.09 16.70 7.03
CA THR A 139 -18.41 17.81 7.71
C THR A 139 -17.01 17.45 8.22
N ALA A 140 -16.62 16.16 8.22
CA ALA A 140 -15.36 15.70 8.81
C ALA A 140 -14.12 16.07 7.98
N ARG A 141 -14.26 16.25 6.67
CA ARG A 141 -13.14 16.51 5.73
C ARG A 141 -13.46 17.71 4.82
N PRO A 142 -13.51 18.93 5.37
CA PRO A 142 -13.66 20.12 4.54
C PRO A 142 -12.42 20.28 3.65
N VAL A 143 -12.64 20.58 2.38
CA VAL A 143 -11.56 20.83 1.41
C VAL A 143 -11.13 22.28 1.56
N ASP A 144 -9.85 22.52 1.86
CA ASP A 144 -9.29 23.86 1.97
C ASP A 144 -9.42 24.59 0.63
N ALA A 145 -10.18 25.69 0.63
CA ALA A 145 -10.45 26.45 -0.58
C ALA A 145 -9.23 27.24 -1.05
N ALA A 146 -8.41 27.73 -0.13
CA ALA A 146 -7.27 28.61 -0.38
C ALA A 146 -6.02 27.84 -0.83
N ALA A 147 -5.88 26.58 -0.40
CA ALA A 147 -4.78 25.70 -0.76
C ALA A 147 -4.77 25.38 -2.26
N SER A 148 -3.64 25.60 -2.93
CA SER A 148 -3.46 25.21 -4.34
C SER A 148 -3.49 23.68 -4.50
N VAL A 149 -3.01 22.94 -3.49
CA VAL A 149 -3.01 21.48 -3.44
C VAL A 149 -3.39 21.03 -2.04
N VAL A 150 -4.37 20.12 -1.94
CA VAL A 150 -4.82 19.53 -0.66
C VAL A 150 -4.30 18.11 -0.47
N ALA A 151 -4.34 17.63 0.77
CA ALA A 151 -3.99 16.28 1.13
C ALA A 151 -4.96 15.29 0.48
N PRO A 152 -4.48 14.35 -0.34
CA PRO A 152 -5.34 13.40 -1.04
C PRO A 152 -5.92 12.34 -0.10
N CYS A 153 -5.40 12.16 1.11
CA CYS A 153 -5.87 11.12 2.02
C CYS A 153 -5.58 11.47 3.48
N ASP A 154 -6.26 10.80 4.41
CA ASP A 154 -5.88 10.79 5.81
C ASP A 154 -4.58 10.01 5.98
N GLY A 155 -3.68 10.48 6.84
CA GLY A 155 -2.46 9.74 7.10
C GLY A 155 -1.36 10.54 7.78
N GLN A 156 -0.17 9.95 7.77
CA GLN A 156 1.07 10.61 8.16
C GLN A 156 1.90 10.92 6.92
N VAL A 157 2.43 12.14 6.86
CA VAL A 157 3.39 12.57 5.85
C VAL A 157 4.73 11.88 6.14
N LEU A 158 5.18 11.02 5.24
CA LEU A 158 6.47 10.33 5.38
C LEU A 158 7.62 11.15 4.82
N ALA A 159 7.39 11.88 3.73
CA ALA A 159 8.39 12.69 3.06
C ALA A 159 7.72 13.83 2.29
N VAL A 160 8.40 14.97 2.26
CA VAL A 160 8.08 16.12 1.38
C VAL A 160 9.38 16.54 0.71
N ASN A 161 9.45 16.37 -0.60
CA ASN A 161 10.58 16.80 -1.41
C ASN A 161 10.13 18.00 -2.25
N THR A 162 10.78 19.16 -2.04
CA THR A 162 10.43 20.40 -2.75
C THR A 162 11.22 20.63 -4.03
N ASP A 163 12.27 19.85 -4.26
CA ASP A 163 13.09 19.89 -5.46
C ASP A 163 13.46 18.46 -5.87
N VAL A 164 12.68 17.89 -6.78
CA VAL A 164 12.87 16.54 -7.32
C VAL A 164 13.44 16.65 -8.72
N GLU A 165 14.65 16.14 -8.94
CA GLU A 165 15.23 16.15 -10.29
C GLU A 165 14.59 15.07 -11.17
N SER A 166 14.71 15.22 -12.49
CA SER A 166 14.10 14.29 -13.46
C SER A 166 14.51 12.83 -13.29
N THR A 167 15.70 12.59 -12.72
CA THR A 167 16.27 11.27 -12.44
C THR A 167 16.41 11.00 -10.94
N SER A 168 16.23 12.00 -10.08
CA SER A 168 16.41 11.88 -8.64
C SER A 168 15.10 11.61 -7.90
N LEU A 169 15.26 10.98 -6.75
CA LEU A 169 14.40 9.94 -6.26
C LEU A 169 13.72 10.43 -4.99
N VAL A 170 12.42 10.20 -4.82
CA VAL A 170 11.71 10.54 -3.57
C VAL A 170 12.52 9.96 -2.41
N GLN A 171 12.74 10.73 -1.34
CA GLN A 171 13.52 10.26 -0.20
C GLN A 171 12.59 10.01 0.98
N VAL A 172 12.38 8.75 1.32
CA VAL A 172 11.68 8.37 2.55
C VAL A 172 12.72 7.82 3.50
N LYS A 173 13.05 8.58 4.56
CA LYS A 173 13.99 8.15 5.62
C LYS A 173 15.37 7.71 5.10
N GLY A 174 15.99 8.51 4.22
CA GLY A 174 17.30 8.18 3.64
C GLY A 174 17.27 7.22 2.44
N LEU A 175 16.14 6.56 2.18
CA LEU A 175 15.97 5.66 1.04
C LEU A 175 15.47 6.40 -0.19
N THR A 176 16.17 6.21 -1.31
CA THR A 176 15.87 6.82 -2.60
C THR A 176 15.04 5.86 -3.48
N TYR A 177 13.91 6.35 -4.02
CA TYR A 177 13.03 5.61 -4.93
C TYR A 177 13.08 6.10 -6.38
N GLY A 178 13.47 5.21 -7.30
CA GLY A 178 13.44 5.39 -8.76
C GLY A 178 12.17 6.06 -9.28
N MET A 179 12.17 7.32 -9.77
CA MET A 179 10.95 7.98 -10.25
C MET A 179 10.31 7.23 -11.42
N ARG A 180 11.14 6.83 -12.40
CA ARG A 180 10.70 5.98 -13.51
C ARG A 180 10.19 4.62 -13.04
N SER A 181 10.85 4.03 -12.04
CA SER A 181 10.41 2.76 -11.45
C SER A 181 9.05 2.93 -10.79
N LEU A 182 8.89 3.95 -9.94
CA LEU A 182 7.67 4.25 -9.19
C LEU A 182 6.49 4.54 -10.12
N LEU A 183 6.65 5.42 -11.10
CA LEU A 183 5.55 5.89 -11.94
C LEU A 183 5.32 5.04 -13.21
N GLN A 184 6.28 4.18 -13.57
CA GLN A 184 6.28 3.47 -14.87
C GLN A 184 6.09 4.44 -16.05
N ASP A 185 6.62 5.66 -15.92
CA ASP A 185 6.60 6.69 -16.94
C ASP A 185 7.88 7.53 -16.87
N THR A 186 8.21 8.19 -17.97
CA THR A 186 9.28 9.18 -18.01
C THR A 186 8.69 10.55 -17.73
N LEU A 187 9.19 11.20 -16.69
CA LEU A 187 8.75 12.54 -16.35
C LEU A 187 9.17 13.52 -17.44
N PRO A 188 8.32 14.51 -17.79
CA PRO A 188 8.66 15.51 -18.79
C PRO A 188 9.85 16.38 -18.32
N PRO A 189 10.60 16.96 -19.27
CA PRO A 189 11.64 17.94 -18.94
C PRO A 189 11.03 19.11 -18.18
N LEU A 190 11.72 19.54 -17.13
CA LEU A 190 11.28 20.60 -16.24
C LEU A 190 12.02 21.89 -16.61
N ASN A 191 11.27 22.96 -16.92
CA ASN A 191 11.85 24.30 -17.01
C ASN A 191 12.08 24.84 -15.58
N LYS A 192 13.33 24.73 -15.10
CA LYS A 192 13.71 25.10 -13.73
C LYS A 192 13.53 26.60 -13.41
N ASP A 193 13.45 27.47 -14.42
CA ASP A 193 13.28 28.91 -14.20
C ASP A 193 11.84 29.26 -13.74
N THR A 194 10.86 28.48 -14.19
CA THR A 194 9.44 28.75 -13.94
C THR A 194 8.77 27.71 -13.06
N ARG A 195 9.27 26.48 -13.08
CA ARG A 195 8.68 25.33 -12.40
C ARG A 195 9.72 24.60 -11.57
N ARG A 196 9.26 24.02 -10.48
CA ARG A 196 9.98 23.00 -9.72
C ARG A 196 9.12 21.75 -9.59
N ARG A 197 9.72 20.59 -9.39
CA ARG A 197 8.99 19.36 -9.15
C ARG A 197 8.97 19.03 -7.68
N VAL A 198 7.79 18.75 -7.17
CA VAL A 198 7.58 18.36 -5.77
C VAL A 198 7.04 16.94 -5.69
N ALA A 199 7.39 16.25 -4.61
CA ALA A 199 6.83 14.96 -4.28
C ALA A 199 6.45 14.90 -2.79
N VAL A 200 5.33 14.24 -2.50
CA VAL A 200 4.89 13.96 -1.14
C VAL A 200 4.47 12.51 -1.02
N VAL A 201 4.93 11.86 0.05
CA VAL A 201 4.56 10.47 0.38
C VAL A 201 3.69 10.50 1.62
N LEU A 202 2.48 9.95 1.50
CA LEU A 202 1.51 9.85 2.57
C LEU A 202 1.26 8.39 2.90
N HIS A 203 1.32 8.06 4.17
CA HIS A 203 1.01 6.73 4.67
C HIS A 203 -0.30 6.75 5.46
N MET A 204 -1.26 5.97 4.99
CA MET A 204 -2.56 5.78 5.63
C MET A 204 -2.39 4.73 6.73
N ARG A 205 -2.65 5.11 7.97
CA ARG A 205 -2.51 4.22 9.13
C ARG A 205 -3.78 3.40 9.28
N ASN A 206 -3.70 2.27 9.99
CA ASN A 206 -4.86 1.39 10.22
C ASN A 206 -6.09 2.09 10.84
N LYS A 207 -5.89 3.19 11.57
CA LYS A 207 -6.96 3.96 12.23
C LYS A 207 -7.61 5.01 11.32
N ASP A 208 -6.97 5.34 10.21
CA ASP A 208 -7.39 6.41 9.30
C ASP A 208 -8.52 5.93 8.38
N PHE A 209 -9.14 6.85 7.63
CA PHE A 209 -10.06 6.51 6.56
C PHE A 209 -9.30 6.18 5.28
N HIS A 210 -9.78 5.20 4.51
CA HIS A 210 -9.04 4.61 3.40
C HIS A 210 -9.45 5.06 2.01
N HIS A 211 -10.08 6.23 1.95
CA HIS A 211 -10.40 6.89 0.69
C HIS A 211 -9.30 7.86 0.29
N VAL A 212 -9.14 8.01 -1.02
CA VAL A 212 -8.27 8.96 -1.67
C VAL A 212 -9.13 9.93 -2.46
N ILE A 213 -8.95 11.22 -2.19
CA ILE A 213 -9.57 12.31 -2.94
C ILE A 213 -8.56 12.93 -3.91
N ALA A 214 -9.06 13.62 -4.93
CA ALA A 214 -8.21 14.39 -5.83
C ALA A 214 -7.63 15.62 -5.11
N PRO A 215 -6.29 15.82 -5.14
CA PRO A 215 -5.61 16.88 -4.40
C PRO A 215 -5.73 18.25 -5.09
N LEU A 216 -6.05 18.26 -6.37
CA LEU A 216 -6.40 19.41 -7.20
C LEU A 216 -7.32 18.91 -8.32
N SER A 217 -7.94 19.80 -9.09
CA SER A 217 -8.73 19.38 -10.25
C SER A 217 -7.80 19.03 -11.42
N PHE A 218 -7.90 17.81 -11.95
CA PHE A 218 -7.05 17.37 -13.06
C PHE A 218 -7.81 16.50 -14.07
N GLU A 219 -7.37 16.58 -15.32
CA GLU A 219 -7.77 15.67 -16.40
C GLU A 219 -6.91 14.40 -16.30
N CYS A 220 -7.52 13.24 -16.03
CA CYS A 220 -6.76 12.00 -16.01
C CYS A 220 -6.53 11.46 -17.42
N GLU A 221 -5.26 11.37 -17.82
CA GLU A 221 -4.84 10.94 -19.16
C GLU A 221 -4.73 9.43 -19.27
N LYS A 222 -4.20 8.78 -18.23
CA LYS A 222 -4.04 7.33 -18.20
C LYS A 222 -3.96 6.80 -16.77
N SER A 223 -4.36 5.55 -16.60
CA SER A 223 -3.99 4.74 -15.45
C SER A 223 -3.00 3.65 -15.86
N VAL A 224 -2.07 3.34 -14.97
CA VAL A 224 -1.04 2.33 -15.16
C VAL A 224 -1.06 1.40 -13.97
N TYR A 225 -1.45 0.16 -14.19
CA TYR A 225 -1.33 -0.89 -13.19
C TYR A 225 0.09 -1.45 -13.22
N VAL A 226 0.75 -1.45 -12.07
CA VAL A 226 2.09 -2.00 -11.95
C VAL A 226 2.03 -3.23 -11.04
N PRO A 227 2.19 -4.44 -11.59
CA PRO A 227 2.25 -5.64 -10.78
C PRO A 227 3.50 -5.59 -9.89
N GLY A 228 3.38 -6.11 -8.68
CA GLY A 228 4.45 -6.12 -7.71
C GLY A 228 4.14 -7.04 -6.54
N SER A 229 5.02 -7.02 -5.54
CA SER A 229 4.76 -7.74 -4.28
C SER A 229 3.81 -6.96 -3.39
N LEU A 230 3.41 -7.53 -2.26
CA LEU A 230 2.65 -6.83 -1.22
C LEU A 230 3.44 -6.89 0.09
N LEU A 231 4.64 -6.31 0.09
CA LEU A 231 5.48 -6.18 1.27
C LEU A 231 4.86 -5.19 2.28
N PRO A 232 5.19 -5.30 3.57
CA PRO A 232 4.60 -4.44 4.60
C PRO A 232 4.98 -2.96 4.40
N ALA A 233 3.99 -2.10 4.21
CA ALA A 233 4.12 -0.65 4.14
C ALA A 233 3.74 0.02 5.46
N THR A 234 4.24 -0.50 6.58
CA THR A 234 4.11 0.16 7.89
C THR A 234 5.28 1.11 8.14
N ALA A 235 5.23 1.93 9.19
CA ALA A 235 6.38 2.75 9.60
C ALA A 235 7.69 1.95 9.75
N ALA A 236 7.61 0.69 10.19
CA ALA A 236 8.73 -0.24 10.28
C ALA A 236 9.16 -0.75 8.90
N GLY A 237 8.19 -1.15 8.07
CA GLY A 237 8.45 -1.60 6.70
C GLY A 237 9.14 -0.55 5.84
N TYR A 238 8.72 0.72 5.94
CA TYR A 238 9.35 1.84 5.25
C TYR A 238 10.79 2.13 5.68
N HIS A 239 11.14 1.78 6.91
CA HIS A 239 12.47 2.00 7.45
C HIS A 239 13.39 0.80 7.18
N TRP A 240 12.81 -0.40 7.16
CA TRP A 240 13.56 -1.65 7.02
C TRP A 240 13.73 -2.10 5.58
N ILE A 241 12.67 -2.06 4.78
CA ILE A 241 12.64 -2.64 3.44
C ILE A 241 13.03 -1.54 2.44
N PRO A 242 14.20 -1.65 1.79
CA PRO A 242 14.61 -0.66 0.80
C PRO A 242 13.64 -0.67 -0.39
N SER A 243 13.33 0.51 -0.91
CA SER A 243 12.57 0.66 -2.15
C SER A 243 11.16 0.02 -2.16
N VAL A 244 10.55 -0.20 -0.98
CA VAL A 244 9.24 -0.86 -0.82
C VAL A 244 8.13 -0.30 -1.72
N LEU A 245 8.08 1.03 -1.92
CA LEU A 245 7.09 1.69 -2.78
C LEU A 245 7.18 1.28 -4.25
N THR A 246 8.38 0.94 -4.73
CA THR A 246 8.62 0.54 -6.12
C THR A 246 8.50 -0.97 -6.33
N ILE A 247 8.73 -1.75 -5.26
CA ILE A 247 8.58 -3.21 -5.24
C ILE A 247 7.10 -3.59 -5.15
N ASN A 248 6.32 -2.81 -4.40
CA ASN A 248 4.94 -3.12 -4.17
C ASN A 248 4.05 -2.88 -5.39
N GLU A 249 3.02 -3.72 -5.50
CA GLU A 249 1.93 -3.55 -6.45
C GLU A 249 1.26 -2.19 -6.26
N ARG A 250 0.94 -1.51 -7.36
CA ARG A 250 0.41 -0.15 -7.33
C ARG A 250 -0.41 0.21 -8.56
N LEU A 251 -1.24 1.22 -8.40
CA LEU A 251 -1.96 1.88 -9.50
C LEU A 251 -1.43 3.31 -9.62
N VAL A 252 -0.89 3.66 -10.78
CA VAL A 252 -0.38 5.01 -11.07
C VAL A 252 -1.37 5.74 -11.95
N LEU A 253 -1.78 6.93 -11.54
CA LEU A 253 -2.58 7.84 -12.34
C LEU A 253 -1.67 8.94 -12.87
N LYS A 254 -1.80 9.25 -14.16
CA LYS A 254 -1.19 10.40 -14.79
C LYS A 254 -2.29 11.32 -15.28
N GLY A 255 -2.10 12.61 -15.08
CA GLY A 255 -2.97 13.62 -15.62
C GLY A 255 -2.27 14.97 -15.73
N THR A 256 -3.08 15.95 -16.09
CA THR A 256 -2.68 17.36 -16.19
C THR A 256 -3.69 18.19 -15.42
N SER A 257 -3.24 19.16 -14.63
CA SER A 257 -4.14 20.06 -13.89
C SER A 257 -5.12 20.74 -14.85
N SER A 258 -6.34 20.93 -14.38
CA SER A 258 -7.41 21.60 -15.14
C SER A 258 -7.33 23.13 -15.04
N ASP A 259 -6.40 23.66 -14.25
CA ASP A 259 -6.10 25.09 -14.21
C ASP A 259 -5.41 25.57 -15.51
N LYS A 260 -5.21 26.89 -15.60
CA LYS A 260 -4.54 27.49 -16.78
C LYS A 260 -3.08 27.08 -16.92
N GLU A 261 -2.45 26.61 -15.85
CA GLU A 261 -1.02 26.28 -15.85
C GLU A 261 -0.75 24.89 -16.44
N ARG A 262 -1.76 24.01 -16.47
CA ARG A 262 -1.68 22.66 -17.06
C ARG A 262 -0.43 21.91 -16.60
N LEU A 263 -0.31 21.80 -15.27
CA LEU A 263 0.75 21.16 -14.53
C LEU A 263 0.62 19.62 -14.62
N PRO A 264 1.69 18.89 -14.98
CA PRO A 264 1.70 17.44 -14.88
C PRO A 264 1.46 16.95 -13.44
N VAL A 265 0.54 16.00 -13.29
CA VAL A 265 0.20 15.37 -12.01
C VAL A 265 0.35 13.86 -12.12
N TYR A 266 1.06 13.27 -11.18
CA TYR A 266 1.21 11.83 -11.02
C TYR A 266 0.81 11.42 -9.62
N MET A 267 0.00 10.37 -9.51
CA MET A 267 -0.39 9.80 -8.22
C MET A 267 -0.19 8.29 -8.25
N ALA A 268 0.70 7.77 -7.41
CA ALA A 268 0.89 6.34 -7.22
C ALA A 268 0.14 5.89 -5.95
N LEU A 269 -0.86 5.04 -6.14
CA LEU A 269 -1.61 4.36 -5.10
C LEU A 269 -0.94 3.00 -4.84
N VAL A 270 -0.17 2.91 -3.77
CA VAL A 270 0.71 1.77 -3.50
C VAL A 270 0.08 0.82 -2.49
N GLY A 271 -0.18 -0.41 -2.93
CA GLY A 271 -0.66 -1.49 -2.08
C GLY A 271 0.42 -2.03 -1.14
N SER A 272 0.00 -2.87 -0.21
CA SER A 272 0.85 -3.50 0.81
C SER A 272 0.23 -4.82 1.25
N THR A 273 0.88 -5.52 2.18
CA THR A 273 0.40 -6.77 2.78
C THR A 273 -1.05 -6.63 3.23
N LEU A 274 -1.93 -7.49 2.70
CA LEU A 274 -3.39 -7.52 2.90
C LEU A 274 -4.18 -6.38 2.23
N THR A 275 -3.51 -5.44 1.58
CA THR A 275 -4.07 -4.16 1.16
C THR A 275 -3.95 -3.92 -0.35
N GLY A 276 -3.66 -4.96 -1.10
CA GLY A 276 -3.44 -4.88 -2.55
C GLY A 276 -4.67 -4.55 -3.39
N ARG A 277 -5.87 -4.45 -2.81
CA ARG A 277 -7.10 -4.10 -3.54
C ARG A 277 -7.38 -2.61 -3.44
N ILE A 278 -7.39 -1.98 -4.60
CA ILE A 278 -7.60 -0.57 -4.87
C ILE A 278 -8.77 -0.48 -5.84
N THR A 279 -9.78 0.28 -5.43
CA THR A 279 -10.95 0.61 -6.25
C THR A 279 -10.78 2.02 -6.78
N LEU A 280 -10.91 2.20 -8.10
CA LEU A 280 -10.85 3.50 -8.77
C LEU A 280 -12.27 3.90 -9.21
N TYR A 281 -12.76 5.07 -8.78
CA TYR A 281 -14.16 5.45 -9.03
C TYR A 281 -14.41 5.92 -10.47
N MET A 282 -13.45 6.62 -11.06
CA MET A 282 -13.55 7.10 -12.45
C MET A 282 -13.49 5.97 -13.49
N ASP A 283 -12.95 4.79 -13.14
CA ASP A 283 -12.89 3.64 -14.03
C ASP A 283 -13.03 2.32 -13.27
N LYS A 284 -14.25 1.78 -13.25
CA LYS A 284 -14.60 0.51 -12.60
C LYS A 284 -13.95 -0.72 -13.25
N ARG A 285 -13.32 -0.59 -14.42
CA ARG A 285 -12.60 -1.70 -15.07
C ARG A 285 -11.26 -1.97 -14.41
N VAL A 286 -10.69 -0.96 -13.73
CA VAL A 286 -9.41 -1.10 -13.02
C VAL A 286 -9.60 -2.03 -11.83
N ARG A 287 -8.77 -3.07 -11.78
CA ARG A 287 -8.67 -3.97 -10.63
C ARG A 287 -7.21 -4.15 -10.28
N THR A 288 -6.98 -4.60 -9.06
CA THR A 288 -5.66 -4.83 -8.45
C THR A 288 -5.74 -6.08 -7.58
N ASN A 289 -4.63 -6.47 -6.99
CA ASN A 289 -4.35 -7.75 -6.33
C ASN A 289 -4.54 -8.95 -7.27
N TYR A 290 -4.02 -8.83 -8.51
CA TYR A 290 -4.00 -9.93 -9.45
C TYR A 290 -2.97 -10.96 -9.02
N LEU A 291 -3.39 -12.23 -8.92
CA LEU A 291 -2.43 -13.33 -8.77
C LEU A 291 -1.68 -13.58 -10.09
N ASN A 292 -2.40 -13.45 -11.21
CA ASN A 292 -1.86 -13.50 -12.56
C ASN A 292 -2.43 -12.29 -13.32
N PRO A 293 -1.67 -11.18 -13.43
CA PRO A 293 -2.16 -9.96 -14.06
C PRO A 293 -2.28 -10.14 -15.58
N PRO A 294 -3.44 -9.84 -16.18
CA PRO A 294 -3.59 -9.91 -17.61
C PRO A 294 -2.88 -8.74 -18.30
N GLY A 295 -2.34 -8.95 -19.51
CA GLY A 295 -1.56 -7.93 -20.23
C GLY A 295 -2.32 -6.62 -20.47
N TYR A 296 -3.64 -6.66 -20.59
CA TYR A 296 -4.47 -5.46 -20.76
C TYR A 296 -4.56 -4.58 -19.50
N ALA A 297 -4.25 -5.11 -18.32
CA ALA A 297 -4.40 -4.36 -17.08
C ALA A 297 -3.34 -3.26 -16.95
N VAL A 298 -2.19 -3.39 -17.62
CA VAL A 298 -0.97 -2.63 -17.34
C VAL A 298 -1.07 -1.16 -17.74
N HIS A 299 -1.57 -0.84 -18.94
CA HIS A 299 -1.68 0.54 -19.42
C HIS A 299 -3.06 0.82 -20.00
N LEU A 300 -3.77 1.78 -19.40
CA LEU A 300 -5.12 2.17 -19.81
C LEU A 300 -5.15 3.69 -20.08
N PRO A 301 -4.88 4.11 -21.33
CA PRO A 301 -5.09 5.50 -21.73
C PRO A 301 -6.59 5.83 -21.80
N TYR A 302 -6.94 7.05 -21.43
CA TYR A 302 -8.31 7.56 -21.46
C TYR A 302 -8.52 8.51 -22.64
N ALA A 303 -9.30 8.07 -23.63
CA ALA A 303 -9.64 8.90 -24.78
C ALA A 303 -10.43 10.16 -24.38
N SER A 304 -11.36 10.04 -23.42
CA SER A 304 -12.18 11.16 -22.93
C SER A 304 -11.48 12.03 -21.88
N LYS A 305 -10.31 11.62 -21.38
CA LYS A 305 -9.56 12.30 -20.30
C LYS A 305 -10.46 12.82 -19.17
N PRO A 306 -11.12 11.94 -18.39
CA PRO A 306 -12.10 12.36 -17.40
C PRO A 306 -11.51 13.38 -16.42
N VAL A 307 -12.26 14.45 -16.19
CA VAL A 307 -11.90 15.48 -15.20
C VAL A 307 -12.36 15.02 -13.84
N VAL A 308 -11.45 15.01 -12.87
CA VAL A 308 -11.76 14.76 -11.46
C VAL A 308 -11.60 16.07 -10.71
N ALA A 309 -12.63 16.51 -10.01
CA ALA A 309 -12.61 17.79 -9.29
C ALA A 309 -11.80 17.69 -7.99
N ARG A 310 -11.12 18.77 -7.58
CA ARG A 310 -10.45 18.86 -6.26
C ARG A 310 -11.42 18.45 -5.16
N GLY A 311 -11.01 17.54 -4.29
CA GLY A 311 -11.85 17.03 -3.20
C GLY A 311 -12.77 15.87 -3.59
N GLU A 312 -12.95 15.60 -4.88
CA GLU A 312 -13.75 14.48 -5.34
C GLU A 312 -13.06 13.15 -5.00
N ARG A 313 -13.87 12.14 -4.66
CA ARG A 313 -13.36 10.81 -4.32
C ARG A 313 -12.81 10.11 -5.56
N LEU A 314 -11.51 9.88 -5.56
CA LEU A 314 -10.76 9.30 -6.66
C LEU A 314 -10.64 7.78 -6.53
N ALA A 315 -10.25 7.30 -5.35
CA ALA A 315 -10.03 5.89 -5.11
C ALA A 315 -10.32 5.49 -3.66
N THR A 316 -10.39 4.18 -3.41
CA THR A 316 -10.47 3.60 -2.07
C THR A 316 -9.56 2.39 -2.01
N PHE A 317 -8.81 2.28 -0.92
CA PHE A 317 -8.09 1.07 -0.59
C PHE A 317 -8.94 0.18 0.30
N ASN A 318 -9.11 -1.07 -0.11
CA ASN A 318 -9.93 -2.02 0.65
C ASN A 318 -9.26 -2.40 1.98
N TRP A 319 -7.95 -2.28 2.08
CA TRP A 319 -7.21 -2.30 3.35
C TRP A 319 -6.04 -1.28 3.23
N GLY A 320 -5.47 -0.70 4.28
CA GLY A 320 -4.66 0.54 4.23
C GLY A 320 -3.38 0.56 3.39
N SER A 321 -2.81 1.74 3.13
CA SER A 321 -1.85 1.85 2.03
C SER A 321 -1.13 3.19 2.00
N SER A 322 -0.51 3.54 0.88
CA SER A 322 0.20 4.81 0.75
C SER A 322 -0.01 5.46 -0.60
N VAL A 323 0.00 6.79 -0.58
CA VAL A 323 -0.18 7.65 -1.74
C VAL A 323 1.10 8.43 -1.96
N VAL A 324 1.68 8.29 -3.15
CA VAL A 324 2.77 9.18 -3.59
C VAL A 324 2.21 10.14 -4.61
N LEU A 325 2.25 11.43 -4.30
CA LEU A 325 1.86 12.50 -5.21
C LEU A 325 3.14 13.16 -5.73
N VAL A 326 3.27 13.26 -7.05
CA VAL A 326 4.36 13.97 -7.73
C VAL A 326 3.77 14.94 -8.72
N MET A 327 4.22 16.18 -8.68
CA MET A 327 3.69 17.22 -9.55
C MET A 327 4.72 18.29 -9.85
N ASP A 328 4.58 18.92 -11.00
CA ASP A 328 5.31 20.15 -11.30
C ASP A 328 4.48 21.33 -10.76
N VAL A 329 5.12 22.26 -10.08
CA VAL A 329 4.49 23.45 -9.48
C VAL A 329 5.30 24.69 -9.80
N PRO A 330 4.71 25.89 -9.75
CA PRO A 330 5.46 27.14 -9.82
C PRO A 330 6.60 27.20 -8.80
N THR A 331 7.71 27.84 -9.16
CA THR A 331 8.87 28.02 -8.26
C THR A 331 8.52 28.73 -6.95
N ARG A 332 7.51 29.60 -6.96
CA ARG A 332 6.95 30.28 -5.77
C ARG A 332 6.20 29.36 -4.80
N CYS A 333 6.04 28.08 -5.13
CA CYS A 333 5.33 27.13 -4.31
C CYS A 333 5.98 26.94 -2.93
N THR A 334 5.16 26.88 -1.89
CA THR A 334 5.59 26.59 -0.52
C THR A 334 4.90 25.31 -0.03
N ALA A 335 5.67 24.47 0.67
CA ALA A 335 5.13 23.30 1.36
C ALA A 335 4.60 23.73 2.74
N LEU A 336 3.36 23.38 3.03
CA LEU A 336 2.69 23.73 4.28
C LEU A 336 2.81 22.64 5.35
N LYS A 337 3.22 21.44 4.95
CA LYS A 337 3.41 20.26 5.82
C LYS A 337 4.83 19.73 5.72
N ARG A 338 5.25 18.99 6.74
CA ARG A 338 6.58 18.39 6.89
C ARG A 338 6.47 16.90 7.18
N ALA A 339 7.57 16.17 7.00
CA ALA A 339 7.64 14.78 7.39
C ALA A 339 7.33 14.62 8.89
N GLY A 340 6.49 13.63 9.22
CA GLY A 340 6.00 13.38 10.57
C GLY A 340 4.60 13.94 10.84
N ASP A 341 4.17 14.97 10.11
CA ASP A 341 2.85 15.59 10.28
C ASP A 341 1.73 14.60 10.01
N VAL A 342 0.66 14.69 10.80
CA VAL A 342 -0.59 13.96 10.57
C VAL A 342 -1.54 14.89 9.85
N VAL A 343 -2.10 14.44 8.74
CA VAL A 343 -3.01 15.22 7.90
C VAL A 343 -4.31 14.47 7.69
N LYS A 344 -5.38 15.24 7.53
CA LYS A 344 -6.68 14.76 7.04
C LYS A 344 -6.83 15.09 5.56
N ALA A 345 -7.58 14.25 4.84
CA ALA A 345 -7.97 14.53 3.48
C ALA A 345 -8.64 15.92 3.39
N GLY A 346 -8.19 16.74 2.43
CA GLY A 346 -8.71 18.09 2.23
C GLY A 346 -7.90 19.20 2.91
N GLU A 347 -7.00 18.87 3.84
CA GLU A 347 -6.09 19.87 4.43
C GLU A 347 -5.06 20.40 3.43
N ALA A 348 -4.60 21.64 3.60
CA ALA A 348 -3.59 22.24 2.74
C ALA A 348 -2.24 21.50 2.77
N LEU A 349 -1.70 21.14 1.60
CA LEU A 349 -0.35 20.58 1.43
C LEU A 349 0.62 21.59 0.81
N PHE A 350 0.20 22.26 -0.26
CA PHE A 350 1.04 23.21 -0.99
C PHE A 350 0.24 24.47 -1.35
N GLN A 351 0.94 25.61 -1.37
CA GLN A 351 0.42 26.91 -1.79
C GLN A 351 1.28 27.53 -2.89
N PHE A 352 0.65 28.12 -3.90
CA PHE A 352 1.28 28.94 -4.95
C PHE A 352 0.26 29.78 -5.71
#